data_AF-A0AAD9KH26-F1
#
_entry.id   AF-A0AAD9KH26-F1
#
_cell.length_a   1.000
_cell.length_b   1.000
_cell.length_c   1.000
_cell.angle_alpha   90.00
_cell.angle_beta   90.00
_cell.angle_gamma   90.00
#
_symmetry.space_group_name_H-M   'P 1'
#
loop_
_entity.id
_entity.type
_entity.pdbx_description
1 polymer ?
#
loop_
_entity_poly.entity_id
_entity_poly.type
_entity_poly.pdbx_seq_one_letter_code
_entity_poly.pdbx_strand_id
1 'polypeptide(L)'
;MWKNAGSPRQGPLSDMKNRAKARFKGAMRFIRSNEDALRKESLAKKLLCKNDKAFWKEIKLMNNSNLSLPNVIDGVTGSHNIVNMWKSHYEDLFNCLNNNKDVNNICKNYLLTTDLGLSSCYMSRQLNEDSMLLCRRQAY
;
A
#
# COMPACT_ATOMS: atom_id res chain seq x y z
N MET A 1 2.24 40.85 2.16
CA MET A 1 2.91 41.70 1.15
C MET A 1 1.94 42.29 0.11
N TRP A 2 1.34 41.52 -0.82
CA TRP A 2 0.35 42.09 -1.78
C TRP A 2 -0.90 42.70 -1.13
N LYS A 3 -1.46 42.04 -0.11
CA LYS A 3 -2.61 42.55 0.65
C LYS A 3 -2.29 43.87 1.38
N ASN A 4 -1.13 43.92 2.04
CA ASN A 4 -0.65 45.08 2.79
C ASN A 4 -0.38 46.30 1.89
N ALA A 5 -0.14 46.09 0.58
CA ALA A 5 0.08 47.14 -0.40
C ALA A 5 -1.23 47.67 -1.04
N GLY A 6 -2.40 47.42 -0.44
CA GLY A 6 -3.69 47.87 -0.98
C GLY A 6 -4.25 46.99 -2.10
N SER A 7 -3.73 45.76 -2.26
CA SER A 7 -4.21 44.80 -3.28
C SER A 7 -4.17 45.34 -4.72
N PRO A 8 -3.03 45.87 -5.19
CA PRO A 8 -2.91 46.47 -6.52
C PRO A 8 -3.25 45.45 -7.60
N ARG A 9 -4.05 45.86 -8.60
CA ARG A 9 -4.51 44.98 -9.68
C ARG A 9 -3.44 44.73 -10.74
N GLN A 10 -2.52 45.66 -10.91
CA GLN A 10 -1.45 45.64 -11.90
C GLN A 10 -0.09 45.94 -11.29
N GLY A 11 0.98 45.67 -12.04
CA GLY A 11 2.35 45.93 -11.64
C GLY A 11 3.01 44.78 -10.87
N PRO A 12 4.28 44.98 -10.46
CA PRO A 12 5.15 43.89 -10.00
C PRO A 12 4.59 43.07 -8.84
N LEU A 13 3.91 43.70 -7.89
CA LEU A 13 3.27 43.03 -6.75
C LEU A 13 2.09 42.13 -7.18
N SER A 14 1.30 42.54 -8.18
CA SER A 14 0.22 41.72 -8.73
C SER A 14 0.80 40.51 -9.47
N ASP A 15 1.87 40.72 -10.23
CA ASP A 15 2.57 39.66 -10.97
C ASP A 15 3.21 38.65 -10.04
N MET A 16 3.87 39.09 -8.97
CA MET A 16 4.42 38.21 -7.94
C MET A 16 3.34 37.31 -7.32
N LYS A 17 2.17 37.88 -6.97
CA LYS A 17 1.02 37.12 -6.47
C LYS A 17 0.53 36.11 -7.51
N ASN A 18 0.38 36.53 -8.76
CA ASN A 18 -0.11 35.66 -9.84
C ASN A 18 0.86 34.51 -10.10
N ARG A 19 2.17 34.77 -10.11
CA ARG A 19 3.21 33.72 -10.20
C ARG A 19 3.14 32.76 -9.02
N ALA A 20 3.03 33.25 -7.80
CA ALA A 20 2.87 32.39 -6.61
C ALA A 20 1.60 31.52 -6.70
N LYS A 21 0.48 32.10 -7.12
CA LYS A 21 -0.78 31.38 -7.34
C LYS A 21 -0.64 30.32 -8.43
N ALA A 22 0.04 30.63 -9.54
CA ALA A 22 0.30 29.70 -10.61
C ALA A 22 1.16 28.52 -10.14
N ARG A 23 2.23 28.79 -9.38
CA ARG A 23 3.10 27.75 -8.78
C ARG A 23 2.31 26.84 -7.84
N PHE A 24 1.52 27.41 -6.94
CA PHE A 24 0.67 26.63 -6.03
C PHE A 24 -0.33 25.75 -6.79
N LYS A 25 -1.04 26.31 -7.76
CA LYS A 25 -1.98 25.54 -8.60
C LYS A 25 -1.25 24.47 -9.42
N GLY A 26 -0.04 24.75 -9.90
CA GLY A 26 0.82 23.79 -10.57
C GLY A 26 1.16 22.60 -9.67
N ALA A 27 1.64 22.86 -8.46
CA ALA A 27 1.95 21.83 -7.47
C ALA A 27 0.72 20.99 -7.12
N MET A 28 -0.45 21.62 -6.92
CA MET A 28 -1.71 20.90 -6.67
C MET A 28 -2.11 19.98 -7.83
N ARG A 29 -1.98 20.44 -9.07
CA ARG A 29 -2.22 19.58 -10.24
C ARG A 29 -1.24 18.43 -10.29
N PHE A 30 0.05 18.69 -10.05
CA PHE A 30 1.08 17.65 -10.00
C PHE A 30 0.74 16.59 -8.96
N ILE A 31 0.42 16.99 -7.72
CA ILE A 31 0.07 16.05 -6.64
C ILE A 31 -1.15 15.22 -7.03
N ARG A 32 -2.21 15.83 -7.56
CA ARG A 32 -3.42 15.10 -7.99
C ARG A 32 -3.13 14.12 -9.12
N SER A 33 -2.36 14.53 -10.12
CA SER A 33 -2.01 13.65 -11.25
C SER A 33 -1.07 12.52 -10.86
N ASN A 34 -0.31 12.66 -9.76
CA ASN A 34 0.68 11.69 -9.32
C ASN A 34 0.35 11.11 -7.94
N GLU A 35 -0.90 11.21 -7.50
CA GLU A 35 -1.31 10.93 -6.12
C GLU A 35 -0.94 9.50 -5.71
N ASP A 36 -1.24 8.54 -6.58
CA ASP A 36 -0.94 7.13 -6.35
C ASP A 36 0.56 6.84 -6.34
N ALA A 37 1.33 7.46 -7.22
CA ALA A 37 2.78 7.31 -7.26
C ALA A 37 3.43 7.87 -5.99
N LEU A 38 3.03 9.07 -5.57
CA LEU A 38 3.51 9.72 -4.34
C LEU A 38 3.14 8.93 -3.08
N ARG A 39 1.95 8.33 -3.05
CA ARG A 39 1.54 7.41 -1.97
C ARG A 39 2.40 6.16 -1.91
N LYS A 40 2.62 5.51 -3.05
CA LYS A 40 3.49 4.32 -3.14
C LYS A 40 4.91 4.64 -2.68
N GLU A 41 5.45 5.78 -3.10
CA GLU A 41 6.78 6.24 -2.69
C GLU A 41 6.86 6.52 -1.19
N SER A 42 5.84 7.18 -0.62
CA SER A 42 5.71 7.39 0.83
C SER A 42 5.72 6.06 1.60
N LEU A 43 4.93 5.09 1.14
CA LEU A 43 4.84 3.77 1.75
C LEU A 43 6.17 3.01 1.67
N ALA A 44 6.83 3.04 0.51
CA ALA A 44 8.16 2.46 0.31
C ALA A 44 9.20 3.07 1.25
N LYS A 45 9.20 4.40 1.42
CA LYS A 45 10.08 5.08 2.38
C LYS A 45 9.83 4.63 3.82
N LYS A 46 8.57 4.49 4.24
CA LYS A 46 8.24 4.02 5.60
C LYS A 46 8.73 2.59 5.85
N LEU A 47 8.62 1.72 4.84
CA LEU A 47 9.14 0.37 4.88
C LEU A 47 10.67 0.36 5.02
N LEU A 48 11.36 1.13 4.17
CA LEU A 48 12.83 1.24 4.20
C LEU A 48 13.35 1.81 5.53
N CYS A 49 12.63 2.77 6.12
CA CYS A 49 12.97 3.35 7.41
C CYS A 49 12.61 2.46 8.62
N LYS A 50 12.18 1.20 8.41
CA LYS A 50 11.74 0.27 9.47
C LYS A 50 10.69 0.87 10.41
N ASN A 51 9.81 1.72 9.87
CA ASN A 51 8.71 2.32 10.62
C ASN A 51 7.43 1.51 10.42
N ASP A 52 7.45 0.29 10.93
CA ASP A 52 6.44 -0.74 10.65
C ASP A 52 5.04 -0.30 11.11
N LYS A 53 4.98 0.41 12.26
CA LYS A 53 3.74 0.95 12.79
C LYS A 53 3.11 1.98 11.84
N ALA A 54 3.90 2.87 11.27
CA ALA A 54 3.40 3.89 10.34
C ALA A 54 3.03 3.28 8.98
N PHE A 55 3.80 2.29 8.51
CA PHE A 55 3.53 1.54 7.29
C PHE A 55 2.19 0.80 7.38
N TRP A 56 1.99 -0.03 8.40
CA TRP A 56 0.76 -0.79 8.57
C TRP A 56 -0.46 0.10 8.84
N LYS A 57 -0.29 1.24 9.53
CA LYS A 57 -1.36 2.23 9.70
C LYS A 57 -1.83 2.79 8.36
N GLU A 58 -0.91 3.08 7.44
CA GLU A 58 -1.24 3.61 6.12
C GLU A 58 -1.88 2.54 5.23
N ILE A 59 -1.38 1.30 5.24
CA ILE A 59 -2.03 0.18 4.52
C ILE A 59 -3.45 -0.04 5.01
N LYS A 60 -3.68 -0.03 6.34
CA LYS A 60 -5.03 -0.20 6.91
C LYS A 60 -5.98 0.92 6.46
N LEU A 61 -5.47 2.15 6.33
CA LEU A 61 -6.25 3.28 5.82
C LEU A 61 -6.58 3.12 4.33
N MET A 62 -5.62 2.64 3.52
CA MET A 62 -5.82 2.39 2.09
C MET A 62 -6.82 1.29 1.81
N ASN A 63 -6.82 0.22 2.61
CA ASN A 63 -7.69 -0.95 2.42
C ASN A 63 -9.12 -0.77 2.95
N ASN A 64 -9.57 0.48 3.14
CA ASN A 64 -10.93 0.83 3.57
C ASN A 64 -11.40 0.00 4.77
N SER A 65 -10.86 0.31 5.96
CA SER A 65 -11.16 -0.39 7.22
C SER A 65 -12.65 -0.49 7.56
N ASN A 66 -13.48 0.41 7.04
CA ASN A 66 -14.88 0.59 7.42
C ASN A 66 -15.88 -0.22 6.59
N LEU A 67 -15.43 -1.02 5.62
CA LEU A 67 -16.33 -1.88 4.86
C LEU A 67 -16.71 -3.13 5.67
N SER A 68 -18.00 -3.50 5.61
CA SER A 68 -18.48 -4.77 6.14
C SER A 68 -17.77 -5.92 5.43
N LEU A 69 -17.37 -6.93 6.19
CA LEU A 69 -16.77 -8.12 5.59
C LEU A 69 -17.79 -8.83 4.69
N PRO A 70 -17.39 -9.32 3.51
CA PRO A 70 -18.26 -10.11 2.67
C PRO A 70 -18.60 -11.43 3.35
N ASN A 71 -19.88 -11.82 3.30
CA ASN A 71 -20.34 -13.10 3.85
C ASN A 71 -20.14 -14.28 2.88
N VAL A 72 -19.76 -13.99 1.64
CA VAL A 72 -19.50 -14.97 0.58
C VAL A 72 -18.23 -14.56 -0.17
N ILE A 73 -17.29 -15.48 -0.33
CA ILE A 73 -16.07 -15.33 -1.14
C ILE A 73 -15.92 -16.60 -1.97
N ASP A 74 -15.76 -16.48 -3.29
CA ASP A 74 -15.60 -17.63 -4.21
C ASP A 74 -16.66 -18.74 -4.04
N GLY A 75 -17.91 -18.35 -3.79
CA GLY A 75 -19.02 -19.28 -3.53
C GLY A 75 -19.02 -19.91 -2.13
N VAL A 76 -17.97 -19.70 -1.33
CA VAL A 76 -17.89 -20.13 0.07
C VAL A 76 -18.61 -19.12 0.96
N THR A 77 -19.63 -19.60 1.69
CA THR A 77 -20.45 -18.76 2.57
C THR A 77 -20.12 -19.00 4.04
N GLY A 78 -20.10 -17.92 4.81
CA GLY A 78 -19.90 -17.95 6.25
C GLY A 78 -18.43 -17.83 6.67
N SER A 79 -18.19 -17.08 7.74
CA SER A 79 -16.85 -16.73 8.21
C SER A 79 -15.95 -17.95 8.46
N HIS A 80 -16.48 -19.01 9.08
CA HIS A 80 -15.70 -20.22 9.37
C HIS A 80 -15.21 -20.91 8.10
N ASN A 81 -16.09 -21.07 7.11
CA ASN A 81 -15.75 -21.75 5.86
C ASN A 81 -14.77 -20.92 5.03
N ILE A 82 -14.95 -19.59 5.01
CA ILE A 82 -14.04 -18.66 4.35
C ILE A 82 -12.64 -18.74 4.99
N VAL A 83 -12.55 -18.77 6.32
CA VAL A 83 -11.26 -18.91 7.02
C VAL A 83 -10.59 -20.25 6.69
N ASN A 84 -11.36 -21.35 6.66
CA ASN A 84 -10.81 -22.66 6.30
C ASN A 84 -10.34 -22.72 4.85
N MET A 85 -11.07 -22.11 3.91
CA MET A 85 -10.66 -22.00 2.51
C MET A 85 -9.31 -21.30 2.38
N TRP A 86 -9.12 -20.16 3.03
CA TRP A 86 -7.84 -19.45 3.02
C TRP A 86 -6.73 -20.25 3.71
N LYS A 87 -7.04 -20.89 4.84
CA LYS A 87 -6.09 -21.76 5.54
C LYS A 87 -5.56 -22.84 4.62
N SER A 88 -6.44 -23.60 3.96
CA SER A 88 -6.04 -24.65 3.02
C SER A 88 -5.23 -24.08 1.86
N HIS A 89 -5.66 -22.96 1.27
CA HIS A 89 -4.94 -22.31 0.17
C HIS A 89 -3.50 -21.94 0.55
N TYR A 90 -3.29 -21.34 1.71
CA TYR A 90 -1.96 -20.97 2.18
C TYR A 90 -1.15 -22.17 2.68
N GLU A 91 -1.77 -23.17 3.29
CA GLU A 91 -1.11 -24.42 3.64
C GLU A 91 -0.54 -25.10 2.38
N ASP A 92 -1.31 -25.18 1.31
CA ASP A 92 -0.86 -25.74 0.04
C ASP A 92 0.26 -24.88 -0.58
N LEU A 93 0.07 -23.56 -0.63
CA LEU A 93 1.04 -22.64 -1.23
C LEU A 93 2.40 -22.66 -0.52
N PHE A 94 2.42 -22.64 0.82
CA PHE A 94 3.66 -22.59 1.59
C PHE A 94 4.29 -23.97 1.81
N ASN A 95 3.50 -25.05 1.80
CA ASN A 95 4.01 -26.41 1.98
C ASN A 95 4.18 -27.20 0.66
N CYS A 96 3.91 -26.60 -0.50
CA CYS A 96 4.10 -27.25 -1.81
C CYS A 96 5.55 -27.73 -2.08
N LEU A 97 6.55 -27.23 -1.34
CA LEU A 97 7.96 -27.54 -1.52
C LEU A 97 8.53 -28.59 -0.55
N ASN A 98 7.72 -29.16 0.36
CA ASN A 98 8.24 -30.03 1.42
C ASN A 98 8.66 -31.44 0.95
N ASN A 99 8.39 -31.81 -0.31
CA ASN A 99 8.56 -33.18 -0.80
C ASN A 99 9.70 -33.39 -1.81
N ASN A 100 10.43 -32.36 -2.25
CA ASN A 100 11.50 -32.52 -3.24
C ASN A 100 12.81 -31.93 -2.73
N LYS A 101 13.86 -32.75 -2.70
CA LYS A 101 15.23 -32.41 -2.25
C LYS A 101 15.95 -31.32 -3.08
N ASP A 102 15.23 -30.63 -3.97
CA ASP A 102 15.72 -29.59 -4.89
C ASP A 102 15.23 -28.16 -4.53
N VAL A 103 14.89 -27.93 -3.25
CA VAL A 103 14.30 -26.67 -2.73
C VAL A 103 15.20 -25.44 -2.94
N ASN A 104 16.51 -25.61 -3.11
CA ASN A 104 17.47 -24.50 -3.18
C ASN A 104 17.42 -23.66 -4.47
N ASN A 105 16.84 -24.18 -5.56
CA ASN A 105 16.81 -23.46 -6.85
C ASN A 105 15.50 -22.71 -7.13
N ILE A 106 14.37 -23.14 -6.56
CA ILE A 106 13.06 -22.52 -6.81
C ILE A 106 12.85 -21.29 -5.93
N CYS A 107 13.21 -21.37 -4.64
CA CYS A 107 13.09 -20.22 -3.72
C CYS A 107 13.95 -19.03 -4.12
N LYS A 108 15.10 -19.25 -4.77
CA LYS A 108 15.93 -18.15 -5.29
C LYS A 108 15.21 -17.38 -6.40
N ASN A 109 14.53 -18.05 -7.33
CA ASN A 109 13.88 -17.36 -8.45
C ASN A 109 12.65 -16.53 -8.04
N TYR A 110 11.88 -16.96 -7.04
CA TYR A 110 10.76 -16.15 -6.54
C TYR A 110 11.23 -14.99 -5.63
N LEU A 111 12.19 -15.22 -4.74
CA LEU A 111 12.71 -14.18 -3.83
C LEU A 111 13.55 -13.12 -4.56
N LEU A 112 14.19 -13.45 -5.70
CA LEU A 112 14.94 -12.49 -6.51
C LEU A 112 14.05 -11.51 -7.28
N THR A 113 12.77 -11.80 -7.47
CA THR A 113 11.83 -10.82 -8.07
C THR A 113 11.33 -9.78 -7.07
N THR A 114 11.49 -10.04 -5.78
CA THR A 114 11.24 -9.11 -4.69
C THR A 114 12.55 -8.68 -4.06
N ASP A 115 13.30 -7.82 -4.74
CA ASP A 115 14.56 -7.24 -4.27
C ASP A 115 14.34 -6.21 -3.15
N LEU A 116 13.72 -6.66 -2.05
CA LEU A 116 13.65 -5.99 -0.77
C LEU A 116 13.88 -7.07 0.28
N GLY A 117 15.13 -7.16 0.76
CA GLY A 117 15.62 -8.18 1.68
C GLY A 117 14.73 -8.39 2.91
N LEU A 118 13.77 -9.30 2.78
CA LEU A 118 12.92 -9.76 3.87
C LEU A 118 13.65 -10.92 4.54
N SER A 119 14.25 -10.62 5.70
CA SER A 119 14.76 -11.64 6.63
C SER A 119 13.68 -12.67 6.92
N SER A 120 14.03 -13.97 6.89
CA SER A 120 13.04 -15.05 6.99
C SER A 120 12.22 -15.04 8.28
N CYS A 121 12.67 -14.32 9.32
CA CYS A 121 11.92 -14.09 10.55
C CYS A 121 10.75 -13.09 10.42
N TYR A 122 10.70 -12.28 9.35
CA TYR A 122 9.67 -11.26 9.16
C TYR A 122 8.35 -11.84 8.60
N MET A 123 8.43 -12.99 7.90
CA MET A 123 7.28 -13.67 7.30
C MET A 123 6.44 -14.45 8.31
N SER A 124 7.04 -15.06 9.33
CA SER A 124 6.33 -15.97 10.24
C SER A 124 5.38 -15.29 11.22
N ARG A 125 5.59 -14.00 11.53
CA ARG A 125 4.75 -13.25 12.49
C ARG A 125 3.63 -12.44 11.82
N GLN A 126 3.69 -12.30 10.50
CA GLN A 126 2.86 -11.38 9.72
C GLN A 126 1.67 -12.08 9.02
N LEU A 127 1.74 -13.41 8.81
CA LEU A 127 0.76 -14.20 8.05
C LEU A 127 -0.65 -14.32 8.66
N ASN A 128 -0.79 -14.16 9.99
CA ASN A 128 -2.12 -14.19 10.64
C ASN A 128 -2.93 -12.90 10.41
N GLU A 129 -2.25 -11.75 10.26
CA GLU A 129 -2.91 -10.45 10.03
C GLU A 129 -2.97 -10.11 8.52
N ASP A 130 -1.98 -10.53 7.74
CA ASP A 130 -1.89 -10.26 6.31
C ASP A 130 -2.91 -11.05 5.48
N SER A 131 -3.28 -12.27 5.92
CA SER A 131 -4.34 -13.06 5.28
C SER A 131 -5.68 -12.30 5.27
N MET A 132 -5.98 -11.51 6.31
CA MET A 132 -7.22 -10.73 6.36
C MET A 132 -7.20 -9.47 5.49
N LEU A 133 -6.02 -8.90 5.19
CA LEU A 133 -5.90 -7.69 4.37
C LEU A 133 -5.87 -8.00 2.87
N LEU A 134 -5.33 -9.15 2.45
CA LEU A 134 -5.39 -9.62 1.06
C LEU A 134 -6.81 -10.03 0.64
N CYS A 135 -7.59 -10.63 1.56
CA CYS A 135 -9.01 -10.98 1.34
C CYS A 135 -9.87 -9.79 0.87
N ARG A 136 -9.57 -8.56 1.33
CA ARG A 136 -10.39 -7.37 1.00
C ARG A 136 -10.18 -6.87 -0.43
N ARG A 137 -9.07 -7.22 -1.09
CA ARG A 137 -8.76 -6.72 -2.44
C ARG A 137 -9.27 -7.62 -3.56
N GLN A 138 -9.59 -8.88 -3.27
CA GLN A 138 -10.15 -9.85 -4.23
C GLN A 138 -11.68 -9.99 -4.16
N ALA A 139 -12.34 -9.24 -3.27
CA ALA A 139 -13.80 -9.23 -3.14
C ALA A 139 -14.52 -8.21 -4.06
N TYR A 140 -13.83 -7.67 -5.07
CA TYR A 140 -14.37 -6.77 -6.10
C TYR A 140 -13.87 -7.18 -7.48
#